data_AF-A0A4Q5R0Q9-F1
#
_entry.id   AF-A0A4Q5R0Q9-F1
#
_cell.length_a   1.000
_cell.length_b   1.000
_cell.length_c   1.000
_cell.angle_alpha   90.00
_cell.angle_beta   90.00
_cell.angle_gamma   90.00
#
_symmetry.space_group_name_H-M   'P 1'
#
loop_
_entity.id
_entity.type
_entity.pdbx_description
1 polymer ?
#
loop_
_entity_poly.entity_id
_entity_poly.type
_entity_poly.pdbx_seq_one_letter_code
_entity_poly.pdbx_strand_id
1 'polypeptide(L)'
;MSAPTPSLTDFTSFYLYGLTTNPYQQSTDLTGFGQLYNLVIGEHGGVGVASSFHPYQLINQAGVTVWYAAYAQLYAQPNRAALFGAMADEQARYVVAPPASFAEFHGWPDTRLTSAENPVFSYYIPFVLPFLVRKGPAPLRWDAELAAAEGDKNRFGTYLEAVNQASKFVQPNPAFVLGFGEFDEQQPERLIERFMDCRAALLSQ
;
A
#
# COMPACT_ATOMS: atom_id res chain seq x y z
N MET A 1 11.61 14.59 29.76
CA MET A 1 12.40 13.55 29.06
C MET A 1 11.70 13.30 27.75
N SER A 2 12.37 13.51 26.61
CA SER A 2 11.77 13.25 25.30
C SER A 2 11.65 11.74 25.11
N ALA A 3 10.50 11.25 24.66
CA ALA A 3 10.32 9.84 24.31
C ALA A 3 11.35 9.42 23.23
N PRO A 4 11.85 8.17 23.26
CA PRO A 4 12.74 7.69 22.22
C PRO A 4 12.05 7.79 20.85
N THR A 5 12.80 8.19 19.83
CA THR A 5 12.31 8.18 18.44
C THR A 5 11.94 6.74 18.06
N PRO A 6 10.72 6.49 17.55
CA PRO A 6 10.31 5.15 17.19
C PRO A 6 11.21 4.58 16.11
N SER A 7 11.40 3.27 16.19
CA SER A 7 12.11 2.42 15.25
C SER A 7 11.17 1.93 14.15
N LEU A 8 11.73 1.34 13.08
CA LEU A 8 10.91 0.71 12.04
C LEU A 8 10.02 -0.41 12.59
N THR A 9 10.45 -1.11 13.65
CA THR A 9 9.67 -2.20 14.27
C THR A 9 8.42 -1.72 15.00
N ASP A 10 8.29 -0.41 15.25
CA ASP A 10 7.07 0.22 15.78
C ASP A 10 6.01 0.44 14.69
N PHE A 11 6.32 0.09 13.44
CA PHE A 11 5.43 0.16 12.29
C PHE A 11 5.15 -1.23 11.73
N THR A 12 4.05 -1.33 10.99
CA THR A 12 3.72 -2.47 10.13
C THR A 12 3.63 -1.99 8.68
N SER A 13 4.21 -2.78 7.77
CA SER A 13 4.21 -2.53 6.33
C SER A 13 2.92 -3.04 5.71
N PHE A 14 2.05 -2.14 5.26
CA PHE A 14 0.78 -2.49 4.63
C PHE A 14 0.73 -2.01 3.19
N TYR A 15 -0.24 -2.54 2.44
CA TYR A 15 -0.56 -2.10 1.10
C TYR A 15 -2.03 -2.31 0.74
N LEU A 16 -2.50 -1.49 -0.19
CA LEU A 16 -3.62 -1.83 -1.06
C LEU A 16 -3.08 -2.48 -2.32
N TYR A 17 -3.79 -3.46 -2.87
CA TYR A 17 -3.44 -4.09 -4.13
C TYR A 17 -4.63 -4.13 -5.07
N GLY A 18 -4.37 -4.07 -6.38
CA GLY A 18 -5.41 -3.96 -7.38
C GLY A 18 -4.90 -4.14 -8.81
N LEU A 19 -5.78 -3.88 -9.78
CA LEU A 19 -5.49 -4.00 -11.21
C LEU A 19 -5.69 -2.66 -11.91
N THR A 20 -4.84 -2.36 -12.87
CA THR A 20 -4.81 -1.08 -13.61
C THR A 20 -4.24 -1.28 -15.01
N THR A 21 -4.18 -0.22 -15.80
CA THR A 21 -3.42 -0.17 -17.06
C THR A 21 -2.08 0.53 -16.91
N ASN A 22 -1.82 1.20 -15.78
CA ASN A 22 -0.54 1.81 -15.48
C ASN A 22 -0.21 1.69 -13.97
N PRO A 23 0.66 0.74 -13.58
CA PRO A 23 0.91 0.42 -12.18
C PRO A 23 1.83 1.40 -11.48
N TYR A 24 2.66 2.16 -12.21
CA TYR A 24 3.57 3.14 -11.65
C TYR A 24 3.03 4.55 -11.88
N GLN A 25 2.37 5.10 -10.87
CA GLN A 25 1.81 6.44 -10.89
C GLN A 25 2.16 7.17 -9.62
N GLN A 26 2.52 8.44 -9.74
CA GLN A 26 2.83 9.32 -8.62
C GLN A 26 1.76 10.39 -8.50
N SER A 27 1.48 10.80 -7.27
CA SER A 27 0.55 11.91 -7.01
C SER A 27 1.07 12.80 -5.91
N THR A 28 0.80 14.10 -6.02
CA THR A 28 1.12 15.10 -5.00
C THR A 28 -0.11 15.51 -4.19
N ASP A 29 -1.27 14.87 -4.43
CA ASP A 29 -2.51 15.16 -3.71
C ASP A 29 -2.50 14.55 -2.30
N LEU A 30 -1.95 15.31 -1.36
CA LEU A 30 -1.89 14.94 0.05
C LEU A 30 -3.27 14.78 0.68
N THR A 31 -4.26 15.54 0.23
CA THR A 31 -5.64 15.43 0.72
C THR A 31 -6.25 14.10 0.30
N GLY A 32 -6.05 13.71 -0.96
CA GLY A 32 -6.45 12.41 -1.49
C GLY A 32 -5.84 11.26 -0.70
N PHE A 33 -4.53 11.31 -0.44
CA PHE A 33 -3.87 10.30 0.41
C PHE A 33 -4.45 10.27 1.83
N GLY A 34 -4.70 11.44 2.44
CA GLY A 34 -5.31 11.54 3.77
C GLY A 34 -6.69 10.88 3.83
N GLN A 35 -7.53 11.13 2.81
CA GLN A 35 -8.87 10.53 2.69
C GLN A 35 -8.80 9.01 2.48
N LEU A 36 -7.93 8.55 1.58
CA LEU A 36 -7.73 7.12 1.34
C LEU A 36 -7.26 6.41 2.60
N TYR A 37 -6.25 6.94 3.29
CA TYR A 37 -5.74 6.32 4.52
C TYR A 37 -6.74 6.37 5.67
N ASN A 38 -7.58 7.41 5.78
CA ASN A 38 -8.72 7.39 6.71
C ASN A 38 -9.62 6.17 6.49
N LEU A 39 -9.91 5.86 5.24
CA LEU A 39 -10.79 4.73 4.89
C LEU A 39 -10.14 3.38 5.19
N VAL A 40 -8.83 3.24 5.13
CA VAL A 40 -8.16 1.92 5.23
C VAL A 40 -7.52 1.66 6.58
N ILE A 41 -6.83 2.64 7.17
CA ILE A 41 -6.11 2.45 8.44
C ILE A 41 -6.84 3.06 9.63
N GLY A 42 -7.84 3.94 9.43
CA GLY A 42 -8.62 4.51 10.52
C GLY A 42 -7.79 5.40 11.45
N GLU A 43 -7.99 5.30 12.76
CA GLU A 43 -7.35 6.13 13.80
C GLU A 43 -5.87 5.77 14.06
N HIS A 44 -5.12 5.54 12.99
CA HIS A 44 -3.69 5.29 13.05
C HIS A 44 -2.91 6.39 12.34
N GLY A 45 -1.81 6.79 12.97
CA GLY A 45 -0.75 7.54 12.32
C GLY A 45 0.09 6.64 11.42
N GLY A 46 0.77 7.23 10.44
CA GLY A 46 1.51 6.45 9.46
C GLY A 46 2.24 7.28 8.42
N VAL A 47 2.88 6.55 7.50
CA VAL A 47 3.61 7.13 6.37
C VAL A 47 3.09 6.51 5.08
N GLY A 48 2.44 7.32 4.26
CA GLY A 48 2.12 6.98 2.89
C GLY A 48 3.30 7.14 1.95
N VAL A 49 3.28 6.37 0.87
CA VAL A 49 4.18 6.57 -0.27
C VAL A 49 3.39 7.22 -1.39
N ALA A 50 3.89 8.34 -1.91
CA ALA A 50 3.26 9.15 -2.96
C ALA A 50 3.28 8.48 -4.36
N SER A 51 3.19 7.16 -4.41
CA SER A 51 3.25 6.39 -5.64
C SER A 51 2.57 5.04 -5.48
N SER A 52 1.98 4.57 -6.57
CA SER A 52 1.70 3.16 -6.80
C SER A 52 2.88 2.49 -7.49
N PHE A 53 2.93 1.17 -7.41
CA PHE A 53 3.99 0.33 -7.96
C PHE A 53 3.41 -0.94 -8.55
N HIS A 54 4.06 -1.47 -9.57
CA HIS A 54 3.98 -2.90 -9.85
C HIS A 54 4.63 -3.68 -8.69
N PRO A 55 4.16 -4.90 -8.33
CA PRO A 55 4.79 -5.71 -7.28
C PRO A 55 6.32 -5.84 -7.41
N TYR A 56 6.81 -6.01 -8.64
CA TYR A 56 8.25 -6.10 -8.96
C TYR A 56 9.04 -4.79 -8.83
N GLN A 57 8.39 -3.70 -8.44
CA GLN A 57 9.01 -2.42 -8.14
C GLN A 57 9.06 -2.13 -6.64
N LEU A 58 8.60 -3.03 -5.76
CA LEU A 58 8.53 -2.78 -4.31
C LEU A 58 9.87 -2.96 -3.58
N ILE A 59 10.80 -3.66 -4.23
CA ILE A 59 12.15 -3.96 -3.73
C ILE A 59 13.12 -3.49 -4.81
N ASN A 60 14.10 -2.66 -4.46
CA ASN A 60 15.10 -2.20 -5.41
C ASN A 60 16.25 -3.21 -5.58
N GLN A 61 17.17 -2.94 -6.51
CA GLN A 61 18.34 -3.81 -6.77
C GLN A 61 19.23 -4.08 -5.53
N ALA A 62 19.23 -3.17 -4.55
CA ALA A 62 19.98 -3.35 -3.30
C ALA A 62 19.23 -4.17 -2.24
N GLY A 63 18.04 -4.71 -2.56
CA GLY A 63 17.20 -5.44 -1.63
C GLY A 63 16.43 -4.53 -0.65
N VAL A 64 16.41 -3.22 -0.89
CA VAL A 64 15.72 -2.26 -0.01
C VAL A 64 14.26 -2.15 -0.42
N THR A 65 13.36 -2.28 0.54
CA THR A 65 11.92 -2.18 0.33
C THR A 65 11.46 -0.72 0.29
N VAL A 66 10.37 -0.44 -0.43
CA VAL A 66 9.79 0.91 -0.50
C VAL A 66 9.32 1.43 0.87
N TRP A 67 8.87 0.53 1.75
CA TRP A 67 8.53 0.85 3.14
C TRP A 67 9.75 1.29 3.94
N TYR A 68 10.86 0.55 3.86
CA TYR A 68 12.11 0.95 4.51
C TYR A 68 12.58 2.31 4.00
N ALA A 69 12.55 2.54 2.69
CA ALA A 69 12.94 3.81 2.10
C ALA A 69 12.05 4.96 2.60
N ALA A 70 10.75 4.75 2.75
CA ALA A 70 9.82 5.74 3.27
C ALA A 70 10.12 6.10 4.74
N TYR A 71 10.35 5.10 5.59
CA TYR A 71 10.76 5.31 6.98
C TYR A 71 12.09 6.07 7.06
N ALA A 72 13.09 5.65 6.28
CA ALA A 72 14.42 6.27 6.28
C ALA A 72 14.35 7.75 5.89
N GLN A 73 13.51 8.12 4.92
CA GLN A 73 13.29 9.52 4.55
C GLN A 73 12.72 10.36 5.68
N LEU A 74 11.77 9.81 6.44
CA LEU A 74 11.20 10.50 7.59
C LEU A 74 12.23 10.62 8.74
N TYR A 75 12.99 9.56 8.98
CA TYR A 75 14.04 9.53 10.00
C TYR A 75 15.21 10.50 9.69
N ALA A 76 15.43 10.80 8.41
CA ALA A 76 16.43 11.79 7.99
C ALA A 76 15.99 13.25 8.20
N GLN A 77 14.71 13.52 8.50
CA GLN A 77 14.22 14.90 8.66
C GLN A 77 14.81 15.57 9.91
N PRO A 78 15.21 16.86 9.84
CA PRO A 78 15.73 17.59 10.99
C PRO A 78 14.75 17.65 12.18
N ASN A 79 13.44 17.70 11.89
CA ASN A 79 12.36 17.75 12.87
C ASN A 79 11.73 16.36 13.15
N ARG A 80 12.42 15.25 12.84
CA ARG A 80 11.88 13.87 12.98
C ARG A 80 11.22 13.59 14.33
N ALA A 81 11.77 14.09 15.44
CA ALA A 81 11.22 13.85 16.77
C ALA A 81 9.79 14.40 16.90
N ALA A 82 9.53 15.59 16.33
CA ALA A 82 8.19 16.18 16.30
C ALA A 82 7.26 15.41 15.34
N LEU A 83 7.76 15.01 14.17
CA LEU A 83 6.96 14.24 13.19
C LEU A 83 6.50 12.91 13.78
N PHE A 84 7.40 12.17 14.41
CA PHE A 84 7.07 10.91 15.06
C PHE A 84 6.21 11.09 16.32
N GLY A 85 6.39 12.19 17.06
CA GLY A 85 5.52 12.57 18.18
C GLY A 85 4.08 12.82 17.73
N ALA A 86 3.87 13.64 16.72
CA ALA A 86 2.54 13.89 16.14
C ALA A 86 1.91 12.60 15.58
N MET A 87 2.71 11.71 14.99
CA MET A 87 2.24 10.40 14.53
C MET A 87 1.75 9.50 15.68
N ALA A 88 2.34 9.65 16.87
CA ALA A 88 2.00 8.88 18.05
C ALA A 88 0.80 9.44 18.82
N ASP A 89 0.80 10.76 19.01
CA ASP A 89 -0.13 11.45 19.92
C ASP A 89 -1.36 11.98 19.17
N GLU A 90 -1.17 12.47 17.96
CA GLU A 90 -2.21 13.07 17.12
C GLU A 90 -2.65 12.14 15.97
N GLN A 91 -2.05 10.95 15.89
CA GLN A 91 -2.25 10.00 14.79
C GLN A 91 -2.00 10.65 13.42
N ALA A 92 -1.06 11.61 13.38
CA ALA A 92 -0.74 12.33 12.17
C ALA A 92 -0.27 11.39 11.06
N ARG A 93 -0.54 11.75 9.81
CA ARG A 93 -0.12 11.00 8.64
C ARG A 93 0.72 11.87 7.74
N TYR A 94 1.82 11.30 7.26
CA TYR A 94 2.73 11.95 6.36
C TYR A 94 2.80 11.18 5.06
N VAL A 95 3.18 11.84 3.98
CA VAL A 95 3.38 11.21 2.67
C VAL A 95 4.78 11.57 2.19
N VAL A 96 5.50 10.59 1.67
CA VAL A 96 6.85 10.77 1.12
C VAL A 96 6.90 10.31 -0.33
N ALA A 97 7.71 10.99 -1.15
CA ALA A 97 7.96 10.55 -2.52
C ALA A 97 8.92 9.35 -2.49
N PRO A 98 8.67 8.29 -3.27
CA PRO A 98 9.63 7.19 -3.35
C PRO A 98 10.92 7.65 -4.06
N PRO A 99 12.09 7.08 -3.71
CA PRO A 99 13.30 7.27 -4.49
C PRO A 99 13.15 6.78 -5.94
N ALA A 100 13.83 7.43 -6.88
CA ALA A 100 13.80 7.07 -8.30
C ALA A 100 14.25 5.62 -8.58
N SER A 101 15.02 5.00 -7.67
CA SER A 101 15.45 3.60 -7.77
C SER A 101 14.30 2.59 -7.83
N PHE A 102 13.08 2.98 -7.46
CA PHE A 102 11.89 2.12 -7.52
C PHE A 102 11.09 2.28 -8.83
N ALA A 103 11.55 3.12 -9.78
CA ALA A 103 10.85 3.30 -11.06
C ALA A 103 11.02 2.11 -12.01
N GLU A 104 12.10 1.34 -11.87
CA GLU A 104 12.38 0.18 -12.73
C GLU A 104 11.92 -1.13 -12.08
N PHE A 105 11.61 -2.12 -12.92
CA PHE A 105 11.33 -3.48 -12.45
C PHE A 105 12.63 -4.12 -12.00
N HIS A 106 12.60 -4.73 -10.82
CA HIS A 106 13.74 -5.45 -10.28
C HIS A 106 13.44 -6.94 -10.19
N GLY A 107 14.50 -7.75 -10.25
CA GLY A 107 14.39 -9.20 -10.34
C GLY A 107 13.76 -9.81 -9.10
N TRP A 108 12.49 -10.19 -9.21
CA TRP A 108 11.87 -11.16 -8.31
C TRP A 108 12.08 -12.57 -8.89
N PRO A 109 12.36 -13.58 -8.07
CA PRO A 109 12.48 -14.96 -8.55
C PRO A 109 11.15 -15.49 -9.11
N ASP A 110 10.03 -14.95 -8.65
CA ASP A 110 8.69 -15.26 -9.12
C ASP A 110 8.29 -14.33 -10.28
N THR A 111 8.06 -14.90 -11.46
CA THR A 111 7.72 -14.18 -12.70
C THR A 111 6.25 -14.29 -13.10
N ARG A 112 5.38 -14.88 -12.26
CA ARG A 112 3.99 -15.20 -12.61
C ARG A 112 3.14 -13.97 -12.96
N LEU A 113 3.51 -12.77 -12.52
CA LEU A 113 2.78 -11.54 -12.87
C LEU A 113 3.21 -10.94 -14.22
N THR A 114 4.23 -11.50 -14.87
CA THR A 114 4.64 -11.05 -16.20
C THR A 114 3.63 -11.51 -17.26
N SER A 115 3.44 -10.69 -18.29
CA SER A 115 2.59 -11.05 -19.44
C SER A 115 3.14 -12.23 -20.26
N ALA A 116 4.46 -12.46 -20.21
CA ALA A 116 5.10 -13.60 -20.85
C ALA A 116 4.65 -14.93 -20.23
N GLU A 117 4.51 -14.97 -18.90
CA GLU A 117 4.06 -16.16 -18.19
C GLU A 117 2.52 -16.23 -18.08
N ASN A 118 1.87 -15.09 -17.89
CA ASN A 118 0.41 -14.97 -17.76
C ASN A 118 -0.14 -13.80 -18.61
N PRO A 119 -0.57 -14.06 -19.86
CA PRO A 119 -1.00 -13.01 -20.79
C PRO A 119 -2.14 -12.11 -20.29
N VAL A 120 -2.98 -12.58 -19.37
CA VAL A 120 -4.06 -11.78 -18.76
C VAL A 120 -3.54 -10.51 -18.08
N PHE A 121 -2.32 -10.55 -17.53
CA PHE A 121 -1.68 -9.39 -16.90
C PHE A 121 -1.11 -8.38 -17.90
N SER A 122 -1.27 -8.59 -19.22
CA SER A 122 -1.06 -7.53 -20.21
C SER A 122 -2.21 -6.51 -20.28
N TYR A 123 -3.39 -6.89 -19.80
CA TYR A 123 -4.60 -6.04 -19.79
C TYR A 123 -4.98 -5.60 -18.38
N TYR A 124 -4.79 -6.49 -17.40
CA TYR A 124 -5.05 -6.25 -15.99
C TYR A 124 -3.72 -6.20 -15.24
N ILE A 125 -3.02 -5.07 -15.29
CA ILE A 125 -1.67 -4.97 -14.74
C ILE A 125 -1.76 -4.82 -13.20
N PRO A 126 -1.08 -5.67 -12.41
CA PRO A 126 -1.03 -5.55 -10.95
C PRO A 126 -0.44 -4.23 -10.47
N PHE A 127 -1.09 -3.59 -9.51
CA PHE A 127 -0.53 -2.46 -8.77
C PHE A 127 -0.66 -2.63 -7.26
N VAL A 128 0.20 -1.91 -6.54
CA VAL A 128 0.31 -1.85 -5.09
C VAL A 128 0.48 -0.40 -4.67
N LEU A 129 -0.28 0.03 -3.65
CA LEU A 129 -0.13 1.31 -2.96
C LEU A 129 0.40 1.04 -1.54
N PRO A 130 1.72 1.21 -1.29
CA PRO A 130 2.33 0.89 -0.02
C PRO A 130 2.22 2.04 1.00
N PHE A 131 2.14 1.68 2.27
CA PHE A 131 2.17 2.61 3.39
C PHE A 131 2.61 1.90 4.68
N LEU A 132 3.18 2.67 5.60
CA LEU A 132 3.51 2.25 6.96
C LEU A 132 2.43 2.70 7.92
N VAL A 133 2.03 1.80 8.82
CA VAL A 133 1.07 2.11 9.88
C VAL A 133 1.75 1.97 11.22
N ARG A 134 1.65 2.99 12.07
CA ARG A 134 2.17 2.91 13.43
C ARG A 134 1.30 1.91 14.22
N LYS A 135 1.96 0.99 14.92
CA LYS A 135 1.29 0.02 15.78
C LYS A 135 0.54 0.73 16.90
N GLY A 136 -0.68 0.26 17.17
CA GLY A 136 -1.58 0.84 18.16
C GLY A 136 -2.66 -0.14 18.57
N PRO A 137 -3.44 0.18 19.61
CA PRO A 137 -4.47 -0.73 20.14
C PRO A 137 -5.77 -0.73 19.34
N ALA A 138 -6.02 0.30 18.51
CA ALA A 138 -7.19 0.35 17.66
C ALA A 138 -7.10 -0.68 16.53
N PRO A 139 -8.24 -1.26 16.09
CA PRO A 139 -8.27 -2.05 14.87
C PRO A 139 -8.14 -1.14 13.64
N LEU A 140 -7.57 -1.67 12.56
CA LEU A 140 -7.60 -0.98 11.28
C LEU A 140 -9.03 -0.82 10.78
N ARG A 141 -9.31 0.28 10.07
CA ARG A 141 -10.65 0.50 9.50
C ARG A 141 -11.04 -0.62 8.54
N TRP A 142 -10.10 -1.10 7.72
CA TRP A 142 -10.32 -2.24 6.83
C TRP A 142 -10.82 -3.48 7.57
N ASP A 143 -10.13 -3.88 8.64
CA ASP A 143 -10.48 -5.07 9.42
C ASP A 143 -11.84 -4.91 10.11
N ALA A 144 -12.12 -3.72 10.63
CA ALA A 144 -13.42 -3.41 11.24
C ALA A 144 -14.56 -3.51 10.23
N GLU A 145 -14.39 -3.01 9.00
CA GLU A 145 -15.39 -3.10 7.93
C GLU A 145 -15.58 -4.54 7.43
N LEU A 146 -14.49 -5.30 7.33
CA LEU A 146 -14.56 -6.71 6.98
C LEU A 146 -15.30 -7.53 8.04
N ALA A 147 -15.01 -7.30 9.32
CA ALA A 147 -15.70 -7.95 10.44
C ALA A 147 -17.19 -7.56 10.48
N ALA A 148 -17.50 -6.27 10.31
CA ALA A 148 -18.87 -5.75 10.32
C ALA A 148 -19.70 -6.20 9.12
N ALA A 149 -19.06 -6.66 8.04
CA ALA A 149 -19.75 -7.27 6.91
C ALA A 149 -20.29 -8.67 7.25
N GLU A 150 -19.74 -9.39 8.24
CA GLU A 150 -20.17 -10.74 8.63
C GLU A 150 -20.37 -11.73 7.44
N GLY A 151 -19.62 -11.54 6.36
CA GLY A 151 -19.76 -12.34 5.13
C GLY A 151 -20.81 -11.83 4.12
N ASP A 152 -21.51 -10.73 4.41
CA ASP A 152 -22.32 -9.99 3.44
C ASP A 152 -21.42 -9.29 2.42
N LYS A 153 -21.31 -9.94 1.25
CA LYS A 153 -20.53 -9.45 0.11
C LYS A 153 -21.02 -8.09 -0.40
N ASN A 154 -22.31 -7.77 -0.30
CA ASN A 154 -22.83 -6.50 -0.80
C ASN A 154 -22.43 -5.33 0.11
N ARG A 155 -22.46 -5.58 1.43
CA ARG A 155 -22.01 -4.60 2.42
C ARG A 155 -20.52 -4.28 2.23
N PHE A 156 -19.67 -5.30 2.15
CA PHE A 156 -18.24 -5.08 1.91
C PHE A 156 -17.96 -4.48 0.53
N GLY A 157 -18.75 -4.85 -0.49
CA GLY A 157 -18.68 -4.28 -1.83
C GLY A 157 -18.90 -2.77 -1.85
N THR A 158 -19.84 -2.24 -1.06
CA THR A 158 -20.06 -0.79 -0.91
C THR A 158 -18.84 -0.08 -0.32
N TYR A 159 -18.22 -0.68 0.70
CA TYR A 159 -16.99 -0.14 1.30
C TYR A 159 -15.82 -0.18 0.30
N LEU A 160 -15.65 -1.28 -0.42
CA LEU A 160 -14.61 -1.42 -1.43
C LEU A 160 -14.79 -0.39 -2.56
N GLU A 161 -16.03 -0.08 -2.96
CA GLU A 161 -16.30 0.99 -3.93
C GLU A 161 -15.87 2.35 -3.39
N ALA A 162 -16.11 2.66 -2.12
CA ALA A 162 -15.63 3.90 -1.50
C ALA A 162 -14.10 4.00 -1.51
N VAL A 163 -13.40 2.90 -1.23
CA VAL A 163 -11.92 2.83 -1.33
C VAL A 163 -11.46 3.06 -2.78
N ASN A 164 -12.13 2.43 -3.75
CA ASN A 164 -11.84 2.61 -5.18
C ASN A 164 -12.02 4.05 -5.64
N GLN A 165 -13.09 4.71 -5.23
CA GLN A 165 -13.32 6.13 -5.54
C GLN A 165 -12.24 7.01 -4.90
N ALA A 166 -11.88 6.73 -3.65
CA ALA A 166 -10.85 7.46 -2.94
C ALA A 166 -9.44 7.24 -3.52
N SER A 167 -9.16 6.16 -4.25
CA SER A 167 -7.84 5.95 -4.86
C SER A 167 -7.64 6.65 -6.21
N LYS A 168 -8.69 7.24 -6.81
CA LYS A 168 -8.64 7.78 -8.18
C LYS A 168 -7.65 8.92 -8.41
N PHE A 169 -7.25 9.64 -7.36
CA PHE A 169 -6.27 10.71 -7.45
C PHE A 169 -4.83 10.21 -7.75
N VAL A 170 -4.56 8.92 -7.51
CA VAL A 170 -3.26 8.26 -7.79
C VAL A 170 -3.40 7.08 -8.76
N GLN A 171 -4.57 6.46 -8.83
CA GLN A 171 -4.89 5.37 -9.74
C GLN A 171 -6.22 5.70 -10.46
N PRO A 172 -6.20 6.58 -11.46
CA PRO A 172 -7.37 6.95 -12.24
C PRO A 172 -7.86 5.78 -13.10
N ASN A 173 -9.10 5.86 -13.57
CA ASN A 173 -9.70 4.82 -14.40
C ASN A 173 -8.91 4.58 -15.71
N PRO A 174 -8.80 3.33 -16.17
CA PRO A 174 -9.35 2.12 -15.56
C PRO A 174 -8.39 1.53 -14.51
N ALA A 175 -8.77 1.59 -13.23
CA ALA A 175 -8.08 0.96 -12.12
C ALA A 175 -9.07 0.55 -11.04
N PHE A 176 -8.80 -0.55 -10.33
CA PHE A 176 -9.58 -0.93 -9.16
C PHE A 176 -8.76 -1.68 -8.12
N VAL A 177 -9.03 -1.39 -6.85
CA VAL A 177 -8.51 -2.07 -5.66
C VAL A 177 -9.25 -3.39 -5.49
N LEU A 178 -8.48 -4.47 -5.33
CA LEU A 178 -8.95 -5.81 -5.02
C LEU A 178 -8.96 -6.07 -3.51
N GLY A 179 -8.01 -5.48 -2.78
CA GLY A 179 -7.87 -5.77 -1.36
C GLY A 179 -6.78 -4.97 -0.66
N PHE A 180 -6.53 -5.41 0.57
CA PHE A 180 -5.57 -4.88 1.52
C PHE A 180 -4.74 -6.04 2.08
N GLY A 181 -3.47 -5.80 2.39
CA GLY A 181 -2.60 -6.80 2.98
C GLY A 181 -1.41 -6.22 3.73
N GLU A 182 -0.87 -7.02 4.65
CA GLU A 182 0.43 -6.80 5.27
C GLU A 182 1.53 -7.39 4.39
N PHE A 183 2.63 -6.66 4.25
CA PHE A 183 3.83 -7.09 3.54
C PHE A 183 4.78 -7.80 4.49
N ASP A 184 5.01 -9.08 4.23
CA ASP A 184 5.99 -9.90 4.93
C ASP A 184 7.28 -9.97 4.11
N GLU A 185 8.33 -9.30 4.57
CA GLU A 185 9.64 -9.30 3.90
C GLU A 185 10.28 -10.69 3.84
N GLN A 186 9.88 -11.62 4.72
CA GLN A 186 10.36 -13.00 4.70
C GLN A 186 9.62 -13.87 3.68
N GLN A 187 8.42 -13.46 3.26
CA GLN A 187 7.56 -14.18 2.31
C GLN A 187 6.93 -13.21 1.30
N PRO A 188 7.76 -12.46 0.52
CA PRO A 188 7.26 -11.46 -0.42
C PRO A 188 6.38 -12.09 -1.52
N GLU A 189 6.56 -13.37 -1.82
CA GLU A 189 5.74 -14.15 -2.76
C GLU A 189 4.25 -14.22 -2.37
N ARG A 190 3.90 -14.02 -1.08
CA ARG A 190 2.50 -13.95 -0.65
C ARG A 190 1.73 -12.83 -1.34
N LEU A 191 2.41 -11.73 -1.70
CA LEU A 191 1.81 -10.67 -2.51
C LEU A 191 1.44 -11.19 -3.90
N ILE A 192 2.28 -12.02 -4.50
CA ILE A 192 2.05 -12.61 -5.83
C ILE A 192 0.85 -13.55 -5.78
N GLU A 193 0.74 -14.39 -4.75
CA GLU A 193 -0.40 -15.30 -4.59
C GLU A 193 -1.74 -14.56 -4.56
N ARG A 194 -1.82 -13.39 -3.91
CA ARG A 194 -3.05 -12.59 -3.88
C ARG A 194 -3.55 -12.20 -5.26
N PHE A 195 -2.65 -11.95 -6.22
CA PHE A 195 -3.04 -11.67 -7.61
C PHE A 195 -3.38 -12.95 -8.37
N MET A 196 -2.66 -14.03 -8.09
CA MET A 196 -2.92 -15.33 -8.71
C MET A 196 -4.27 -15.93 -8.29
N ASP A 197 -4.70 -15.70 -7.05
CA ASP A 197 -6.03 -16.11 -6.56
C ASP A 197 -7.16 -15.44 -7.35
N CYS A 198 -6.95 -14.21 -7.83
CA CYS A 198 -7.92 -13.48 -8.65
C CYS A 198 -7.87 -13.89 -10.13
N ARG A 199 -6.81 -14.55 -10.59
CA ARG A 199 -6.57 -14.88 -12.01
C ARG A 199 -7.73 -15.64 -12.65
N ALA A 200 -8.31 -16.60 -11.94
CA ALA A 200 -9.42 -17.41 -12.47
C ALA A 200 -10.62 -16.54 -12.83
N ALA A 201 -10.94 -15.54 -12.01
CA ALA A 201 -12.03 -14.60 -12.27
C ALA A 201 -11.73 -13.69 -13.49
N LEU A 202 -10.47 -13.30 -13.69
CA LEU A 202 -10.05 -12.48 -14.84
C LEU A 202 -10.14 -13.22 -16.17
N LEU A 203 -9.95 -14.54 -16.17
CA LEU A 203 -10.05 -15.37 -17.37
C LEU A 203 -11.50 -15.69 -17.78
N SER A 204 -12.46 -15.43 -16.88
CA SER A 204 -13.88 -15.67 -17.13
C SER A 204 -14.66 -14.46 -17.64
N GLN A 205 -13.98 -13.31 -17.81
CA GLN A 205 -14.53 -12.09 -18.41
C GLN A 205 -14.18 -12.00 -19.89
#